data_AF-A0A0S7BK75-F1
#
_entry.id   AF-A0A0S7BK75-F1
#
_cell.length_a   1.000
_cell.length_b   1.000
_cell.length_c   1.000
_cell.angle_alpha   90.00
_cell.angle_beta   90.00
_cell.angle_gamma   90.00
#
_symmetry.space_group_name_H-M   'P 1'
#
loop_
_entity.id
_entity.type
_entity.pdbx_description
1 polymer ?
#
loop_
_entity_poly.entity_id
_entity_poly.type
_entity_poly.pdbx_seq_one_letter_code
_entity_poly.pdbx_strand_id
1 'polypeptide(L)'
;MRNATAEQIDIFNRWLSEELAMRGWSDFELSRRAKITHAVLSHARMGTLPKWEACVAIAAALGMPAEVVFRKAGLLPSDPREDLVKAEMDALYGEASKETRLEILRYVRYLVRFCK
;
A
#
# COMPACT_ATOMS: atom_id res chain seq x y z
N MET A 1 -14.10 -12.18 4.57
CA MET A 1 -12.86 -11.48 4.91
C MET A 1 -12.14 -11.20 3.61
N ARG A 2 -11.89 -9.94 3.24
CA ARG A 2 -11.04 -9.64 2.08
C ARG A 2 -9.62 -10.10 2.43
N ASN A 3 -8.97 -10.88 1.56
CA ASN A 3 -7.59 -11.29 1.75
C ASN A 3 -6.71 -10.03 1.70
N ALA A 4 -6.26 -9.56 2.87
CA ALA A 4 -5.41 -8.36 3.00
C ALA A 4 -4.20 -8.40 2.04
N THR A 5 -3.70 -9.60 1.74
CA THR A 5 -2.60 -9.83 0.79
C THR A 5 -2.95 -9.44 -0.65
N ALA A 6 -4.16 -9.73 -1.14
CA ALA A 6 -4.56 -9.46 -2.53
C ALA A 6 -4.71 -7.96 -2.81
N GLU A 7 -5.29 -7.24 -1.85
CA GLU A 7 -5.42 -5.78 -1.91
C GLU A 7 -4.04 -5.12 -1.84
N GLN A 8 -3.14 -5.60 -0.98
CA GLN A 8 -1.78 -5.09 -0.87
C GLN A 8 -0.94 -5.32 -2.14
N ILE A 9 -1.11 -6.47 -2.80
CA ILE A 9 -0.48 -6.76 -4.09
C ILE A 9 -0.88 -5.74 -5.14
N ASP A 10 -2.18 -5.43 -5.24
CA ASP A 10 -2.69 -4.45 -6.20
C ASP A 10 -2.18 -3.05 -5.90
N ILE A 11 -2.19 -2.64 -4.62
CA ILE A 11 -1.62 -1.36 -4.16
C ILE A 11 -0.14 -1.25 -4.55
N PHE A 12 0.67 -2.27 -4.23
CA PHE A 12 2.09 -2.28 -4.55
C PHE A 12 2.33 -2.20 -6.05
N ASN A 13 1.65 -3.04 -6.84
CA ASN A 13 1.85 -3.11 -8.28
C ASN A 13 1.42 -1.83 -8.99
N ARG A 14 0.31 -1.22 -8.56
CA ARG A 14 -0.16 0.06 -9.10
C ARG A 14 0.84 1.18 -8.78
N TRP A 15 1.17 1.34 -7.50
CA TRP A 15 2.16 2.33 -7.05
C TRP A 15 3.48 2.18 -7.79
N LEU A 16 4.03 0.96 -7.88
CA LEU A 16 5.30 0.73 -8.56
C LEU A 16 5.21 1.08 -10.05
N SER A 17 4.09 0.78 -10.71
CA SER A 17 3.88 1.13 -12.12
C SER A 17 3.86 2.64 -12.33
N GLU A 18 3.24 3.39 -11.43
CA GLU A 18 3.22 4.86 -11.45
C GLU A 18 4.63 5.45 -11.26
N GLU A 19 5.38 4.96 -10.27
CA GLU A 19 6.77 5.39 -10.03
C GLU A 19 7.68 5.17 -11.25
N LEU A 20 7.50 4.04 -11.93
CA LEU A 20 8.25 3.70 -13.13
C LEU A 20 7.80 4.53 -14.34
N ALA A 21 6.50 4.73 -14.52
CA ALA A 21 5.96 5.57 -15.58
C ALA A 21 6.47 7.02 -15.48
N MET A 22 6.46 7.61 -14.26
CA MET A 22 6.99 8.97 -14.01
C MET A 22 8.47 9.11 -14.37
N ARG A 23 9.24 8.02 -14.29
CA ARG A 23 10.68 7.99 -14.59
C ARG A 23 10.99 7.52 -16.02
N GLY A 24 9.97 7.08 -16.78
CA GLY A 24 10.16 6.43 -18.07
C GLY A 24 10.92 5.10 -17.97
N TRP A 25 10.80 4.38 -16.84
CA TRP A 25 11.50 3.12 -16.59
C TRP A 25 10.60 1.92 -16.88
N SER A 26 11.21 0.81 -17.29
CA SER A 26 10.57 -0.51 -17.30
C SER A 26 10.97 -1.32 -16.07
N ASP A 27 10.30 -2.44 -15.81
CA ASP A 27 10.70 -3.38 -14.74
C ASP A 27 12.14 -3.88 -14.96
N PHE A 28 12.54 -4.14 -16.20
CA PHE A 28 13.93 -4.49 -16.53
C PHE A 28 14.90 -3.40 -16.06
N GLU A 29 14.57 -2.16 -16.37
CA GLU A 29 15.44 -1.04 -16.06
C GLU A 29 15.49 -0.76 -14.55
N LEU A 30 14.37 -0.92 -13.82
CA LEU A 30 14.38 -0.92 -12.36
C LEU A 30 15.27 -2.02 -11.80
N SER A 31 15.15 -3.25 -12.31
CA SER A 31 15.94 -4.40 -11.82
C SER A 31 17.44 -4.14 -11.96
N ARG A 32 17.86 -3.54 -13.09
CA ARG A 32 19.23 -3.14 -13.36
C ARG A 32 19.72 -2.06 -12.39
N ARG A 33 18.92 -1.02 -12.14
CA ARG A 33 19.28 0.07 -11.21
C ARG A 33 19.33 -0.40 -9.75
N ALA A 34 18.35 -1.20 -9.34
CA ALA A 34 18.26 -1.76 -8.00
C ALA A 34 19.25 -2.92 -7.76
N LYS A 35 19.90 -3.43 -8.81
CA LYS A 35 20.79 -4.60 -8.75
C LYS A 35 20.09 -5.83 -8.16
N ILE A 36 18.80 -6.00 -8.48
CA ILE A 36 18.00 -7.16 -8.10
C ILE A 36 17.73 -8.04 -9.32
N THR A 37 17.43 -9.31 -9.10
CA THR A 37 17.07 -10.20 -10.21
C THR A 37 15.71 -9.81 -10.79
N HIS A 38 15.55 -9.95 -12.10
CA HIS A 38 14.27 -9.71 -12.78
C HIS A 38 13.13 -10.60 -12.22
N ALA A 39 13.48 -11.77 -11.67
CA ALA A 39 12.54 -12.67 -11.02
C ALA A 39 11.81 -12.01 -9.84
N VAL A 40 12.47 -11.13 -9.06
CA VAL A 40 11.85 -10.42 -7.93
C VAL A 40 10.66 -9.58 -8.40
N LEU A 41 10.84 -8.81 -9.48
CA LEU A 41 9.77 -7.97 -10.02
C LEU A 41 8.70 -8.81 -10.70
N SER A 42 9.10 -9.82 -11.48
CA SER A 42 8.15 -10.77 -12.10
C SER A 42 7.24 -11.44 -11.05
N HIS A 43 7.82 -11.91 -9.95
CA HIS A 43 7.07 -12.48 -8.83
C HIS A 43 6.13 -11.45 -8.18
N ALA A 44 6.55 -10.19 -8.02
CA ALA A 44 5.68 -9.13 -7.54
C ALA A 44 4.47 -8.89 -8.47
N ARG A 45 4.70 -8.88 -9.79
CA ARG A 45 3.61 -8.77 -10.78
C ARG A 45 2.64 -9.95 -10.72
N MET A 46 3.12 -11.15 -10.39
CA MET A 46 2.31 -12.35 -10.19
C MET A 46 1.67 -12.46 -8.79
N GLY A 47 1.92 -11.48 -7.91
CA GLY A 47 1.30 -11.41 -6.59
C GLY A 47 2.14 -11.89 -5.42
N THR A 48 3.45 -11.94 -5.56
CA THR A 48 4.37 -12.19 -4.43
C THR A 48 5.11 -10.92 -4.07
N LEU A 49 4.70 -10.26 -2.99
CA LEU A 49 5.31 -9.00 -2.54
C LEU A 49 6.79 -9.19 -2.18
N PRO A 50 7.66 -8.21 -2.52
CA PRO A 50 9.07 -8.25 -2.16
C PRO A 50 9.27 -8.16 -0.64
N LYS A 51 10.34 -8.79 -0.15
CA LYS A 51 10.76 -8.73 1.26
C LYS A 51 11.73 -7.56 1.51
N TRP A 52 12.16 -7.40 2.75
CA TRP A 52 12.96 -6.28 3.25
C TRP A 52 14.14 -5.92 2.35
N GLU A 53 15.00 -6.87 1.99
CA GLU A 53 16.23 -6.62 1.22
C GLU A 53 15.91 -6.09 -0.18
N ALA A 54 14.93 -6.70 -0.85
CA ALA A 54 14.46 -6.25 -2.15
C ALA A 54 13.81 -4.86 -2.07
N CYS A 55 13.03 -4.59 -1.03
CA CYS A 55 12.43 -3.28 -0.81
C CYS A 55 13.48 -2.19 -0.59
N VAL A 56 14.54 -2.46 0.17
CA VAL A 56 15.67 -1.52 0.35
C VAL A 56 16.33 -1.22 -0.98
N ALA A 57 16.60 -2.24 -1.80
CA ALA A 57 17.22 -2.07 -3.10
C ALA A 57 16.34 -1.27 -4.07
N ILE A 58 15.03 -1.54 -4.10
CA ILE A 58 14.05 -0.77 -4.88
C ILE A 58 14.00 0.69 -4.40
N ALA A 59 13.95 0.93 -3.09
CA ALA A 59 13.93 2.28 -2.52
C ALA A 59 15.17 3.09 -2.90
N ALA A 60 16.35 2.47 -2.80
CA ALA A 60 17.61 3.08 -3.19
C ALA A 60 17.64 3.43 -4.68
N ALA A 61 17.13 2.55 -5.56
CA ALA A 61 17.04 2.84 -6.99
C ALA A 61 16.05 3.96 -7.32
N LEU A 62 14.93 4.05 -6.59
CA LEU A 62 13.91 5.08 -6.79
C LEU A 62 14.26 6.42 -6.12
N GLY A 63 15.30 6.46 -5.28
CA GLY A 63 15.75 7.66 -4.57
C GLY A 63 14.84 8.08 -3.42
N MET A 64 14.24 7.13 -2.72
CA MET A 64 13.27 7.40 -1.64
C MET A 64 13.57 6.61 -0.35
N PRO A 65 13.01 7.01 0.80
CA PRO A 65 13.16 6.26 2.05
C PRO A 65 12.59 4.83 1.94
N ALA A 66 13.28 3.86 2.52
CA ALA A 66 12.90 2.44 2.42
C ALA A 66 11.53 2.16 3.07
N GLU A 67 11.16 2.95 4.08
CA GLU A 67 9.87 2.86 4.78
C GLU A 67 8.68 3.09 3.84
N VAL A 68 8.85 3.87 2.78
CA VAL A 68 7.79 4.06 1.76
C VAL A 68 7.52 2.72 1.08
N VAL A 69 8.57 2.06 0.58
CA VAL A 69 8.46 0.78 -0.12
C VAL A 69 8.01 -0.33 0.82
N PHE A 70 8.47 -0.34 2.08
CA PHE A 70 8.01 -1.29 3.09
C PHE A 70 6.50 -1.20 3.34
N ARG A 71 5.95 0.01 3.45
CA ARG A 71 4.50 0.20 3.61
C ARG A 71 3.72 -0.25 2.39
N LYS A 72 4.19 0.10 1.18
CA LYS A 72 3.55 -0.36 -0.06
C LYS A 72 3.63 -1.88 -0.22
N ALA A 73 4.69 -2.52 0.29
CA ALA A 73 4.83 -3.97 0.32
C ALA A 73 4.15 -4.65 1.53
N GLY A 74 3.47 -3.90 2.41
CA GLY A 74 2.79 -4.42 3.59
C GLY A 74 3.72 -4.93 4.71
N LEU A 75 5.02 -4.62 4.66
CA LEU A 75 6.00 -4.94 5.69
C LEU A 75 5.93 -3.98 6.89
N LEU A 76 5.40 -2.79 6.67
CA LEU A 76 5.04 -1.81 7.69
C LEU A 76 3.56 -1.44 7.55
N PRO A 77 2.89 -1.07 8.66
CA PRO A 77 1.53 -0.53 8.58
C PRO A 77 1.51 0.71 7.67
N SER A 78 0.46 0.85 6.86
CA SER A 78 0.21 2.04 6.03
C SER A 78 0.33 3.30 6.88
N ASP A 79 0.95 4.36 6.33
CA ASP A 79 1.07 5.62 7.06
C ASP A 79 -0.35 6.15 7.28
N PRO A 80 -0.77 6.39 8.53
CA PRO A 80 -2.08 6.97 8.81
C PRO A 80 -2.29 8.26 8.00
N ARG A 81 -1.21 9.01 7.71
CA ARG A 81 -1.26 10.26 6.96
C ARG A 81 -1.44 10.09 5.44
N GLU A 82 -1.23 8.89 4.88
CA GLU A 82 -1.51 8.63 3.45
C GLU A 82 -3.02 8.52 3.19
N ASP A 83 -3.79 8.09 4.18
CA ASP A 83 -5.26 8.08 4.14
C ASP A 83 -5.79 9.07 5.18
N LEU A 84 -5.70 10.36 4.84
CA LEU A 84 -6.12 11.46 5.73
C LEU A 84 -7.55 11.28 6.23
N VAL A 85 -8.45 10.78 5.38
CA VAL A 85 -9.85 10.50 5.73
C VAL A 85 -9.93 9.38 6.77
N LYS A 86 -9.15 8.30 6.59
CA LYS A 86 -9.08 7.24 7.58
C LYS A 86 -8.41 7.69 8.87
N ALA A 87 -7.33 8.48 8.82
CA ALA A 87 -6.69 9.00 10.03
C ALA A 87 -7.62 9.93 10.80
N GLU A 88 -8.34 10.81 10.10
CA GLU A 88 -9.37 11.66 10.71
C GLU A 88 -10.49 10.80 11.32
N MET A 89 -10.97 9.78 10.60
CA MET A 89 -11.95 8.82 11.12
C MET A 89 -11.43 8.08 12.37
N ASP A 90 -10.19 7.60 12.37
CA ASP A 90 -9.58 6.89 13.50
C ASP A 90 -9.46 7.81 14.72
N ALA A 91 -9.06 9.08 14.53
CA ALA A 91 -8.97 10.08 15.59
C ALA A 91 -10.34 10.40 16.18
N LEU A 92 -11.32 10.74 15.34
CA LEU A 92 -12.70 11.04 15.75
C LEU A 92 -13.36 9.83 16.44
N TYR A 93 -13.10 8.62 15.93
CA TYR A 93 -13.62 7.40 16.53
C TYR A 93 -12.98 7.13 17.90
N GLY A 94 -11.70 7.47 18.08
CA GLY A 94 -10.98 7.41 19.37
C GLY A 94 -11.64 8.27 20.45
N GLU A 95 -12.10 9.47 20.08
CA GLU A 95 -12.76 10.43 20.98
C GLU A 95 -14.26 10.14 21.20
N ALA A 96 -14.89 9.42 20.28
CA ALA A 96 -16.33 9.16 20.30
C ALA A 96 -16.79 8.26 21.48
N SER A 97 -17.98 8.57 22.03
CA SER A 97 -18.65 7.71 23.00
C SER A 97 -19.05 6.36 22.40
N LYS A 98 -19.36 5.37 23.26
CA LYS A 98 -19.81 4.06 22.80
C LYS A 98 -21.07 4.15 21.92
N GLU A 99 -22.02 5.00 22.29
CA GLU A 99 -23.26 5.24 21.57
C GLU A 99 -22.98 5.86 20.20
N THR A 100 -22.08 6.85 20.16
CA THR A 100 -21.67 7.52 18.91
C THR A 100 -20.98 6.55 17.96
N ARG A 101 -20.10 5.68 18.47
CA ARG A 101 -19.46 4.62 17.68
C ARG A 101 -20.46 3.65 17.07
N LEU A 102 -21.54 3.31 17.79
CA LEU A 102 -22.61 2.45 17.28
C LEU A 102 -23.39 3.12 16.14
N GLU A 103 -23.65 4.43 16.27
CA GLU A 103 -24.32 5.22 15.22
C GLU A 103 -23.45 5.34 13.96
N ILE A 104 -22.16 5.64 14.12
CA ILE A 104 -21.18 5.64 13.01
C ILE A 104 -21.20 4.29 12.29
N LEU A 105 -21.11 3.18 13.06
CA LEU A 105 -21.12 1.84 12.49
C LEU A 105 -22.45 1.50 11.80
N ARG A 106 -23.59 2.01 12.28
CA ARG A 106 -24.89 1.86 11.61
C ARG A 106 -24.89 2.58 10.26
N TYR A 107 -24.41 3.81 10.22
CA TYR A 107 -24.38 4.63 9.01
C TYR A 107 -23.42 4.06 7.95
N VAL A 108 -22.19 3.69 8.34
CA VAL A 108 -21.23 3.03 7.43
C VAL A 108 -21.81 1.74 6.86
N ARG A 109 -22.50 0.93 7.69
CA ARG A 109 -23.18 -0.28 7.22
C ARG A 109 -24.27 0.01 6.20
N TYR A 110 -25.03 1.09 6.39
CA TYR A 110 -26.04 1.53 5.44
C TYR A 110 -25.40 1.89 4.08
N LEU A 111 -24.40 2.78 4.08
CA LEU A 111 -23.73 3.21 2.86
C LEU A 111 -23.11 2.05 2.08
N VAL A 112 -22.41 1.13 2.77
CA VAL A 112 -21.73 -0.01 2.13
C VAL A 112 -22.72 -1.01 1.52
N ARG A 113 -23.92 -1.16 2.10
CA ARG A 113 -24.92 -2.13 1.63
C ARG A 113 -25.90 -1.57 0.61
N PHE A 114 -26.24 -0.28 0.70
CA PHE A 114 -27.41 0.27 -0.02
C PHE A 114 -27.07 1.44 -0.96
N CYS A 115 -25.88 2.03 -0.86
CA CYS A 115 -25.47 3.14 -1.73
C CYS A 115 -24.35 2.75 -2.70
N LYS A 116 -24.21 1.45 -3.00
CA LYS A 116 -23.34 0.93 -4.05
C LYS A 116 -24.09 0.69 -5.34
#